data_AF-A0AAF0PVP6-F1
#
_entry.id   AF-A0AAF0PVP6-F1
#
_cell.length_a   1.000
_cell.length_b   1.000
_cell.length_c   1.000
_cell.angle_alpha   90.00
_cell.angle_beta   90.00
_cell.angle_gamma   90.00
#
_symmetry.space_group_name_H-M   'P 1'
#
loop_
_entity.id
_entity.type
_entity.pdbx_description
1 polymer ?
#
loop_
_entity_poly.entity_id
_entity_poly.type
_entity_poly.pdbx_seq_one_letter_code
_entity_poly.pdbx_strand_id
1 'polypeptide(L)'
;MMDAPIIDPLQGVFPEIIEEYLESGIMKCIAFNRRGTLLAAGCADGTCIIWDFGTRGIAREFKDDDSVASITSVCWSKYGHRILVSAADKSLSLWDVVRGEKITRITLQQTPLQARLYPRSTTPSICLVCPLSSAPMIVDLETGSVTVLPVLPTEGGNGVAPPSKNKFSDGSSPFTPTSACFNKYGDLVYVGNSKGEILIVDHRSVQVRGIVLVPGNAVIKNIVFSRNGQYLLINSTDRTIRIYENLLPVKNALTGLDEATNDLNDLEGVEKLKAVGALCLTLFREFQDSVTRVHWKAPCFSGDGEWVVGGSANKGEHKIYIWDRAGHLVKILEGPKEAIVDLAWHPVNPVVVSVSLSGLVYIWAKDFTENWSAFAPDFKELEENEEYVEREDEFDLNPEIEKVKGSDVNEDEDVDIDGLENDSTFSDSDLSGDEICFLPAEPIPDPEQQDKCVGSSSKLGESNQSGSPLSEEAGQNGQVNHESSPFEGEDTGTTGLKRRRKPSEKVLEQQAEKVKKPPLKTKPSGKPQN
;
A
#
# COMPACT_ATOMS: atom_id res chain seq x y z
N MET A 1 -7.03 17.88 -0.10
CA MET A 1 -7.23 16.41 -0.15
C MET A 1 -7.15 15.97 -1.61
N MET A 2 -6.86 14.70 -1.89
CA MET A 2 -7.47 14.06 -3.05
C MET A 2 -8.73 13.39 -2.49
N ASP A 3 -9.87 14.01 -2.71
CA ASP A 3 -11.13 13.31 -2.57
C ASP A 3 -11.16 12.32 -3.73
N ALA A 4 -11.10 11.02 -3.42
CA ALA A 4 -11.42 10.03 -4.44
C ALA A 4 -12.83 10.38 -4.94
N PRO A 5 -13.07 10.45 -6.27
CA PRO A 5 -14.41 10.76 -6.77
C PRO A 5 -15.37 9.79 -6.11
N ILE A 6 -16.41 10.34 -5.44
CA ILE A 6 -17.35 9.65 -4.53
C ILE A 6 -17.44 8.20 -4.97
N ILE A 7 -16.80 7.30 -4.19
CA ILE A 7 -16.54 5.93 -4.63
C ILE A 7 -17.85 5.40 -5.15
N ASP A 8 -17.91 5.14 -6.46
CA ASP A 8 -19.11 4.60 -7.10
C ASP A 8 -19.56 3.42 -6.24
N PRO A 9 -20.72 3.49 -5.58
CA PRO A 9 -21.09 2.51 -4.56
C PRO A 9 -21.32 1.11 -5.18
N LEU A 10 -21.30 1.01 -6.51
CA LEU A 10 -21.36 -0.22 -7.30
C LEU A 10 -19.95 -0.77 -7.64
N GLN A 11 -18.87 -0.05 -7.35
CA GLN A 11 -17.50 -0.56 -7.55
C GLN A 11 -17.11 -1.56 -6.48
N GLY A 12 -16.88 -2.79 -6.94
CA GLY A 12 -16.42 -3.92 -6.14
C GLY A 12 -15.21 -3.65 -5.24
N VAL A 13 -15.25 -4.31 -4.08
CA VAL A 13 -14.45 -4.02 -2.87
C VAL A 13 -13.07 -4.69 -2.82
N PHE A 14 -12.61 -5.31 -3.92
CA PHE A 14 -11.29 -5.95 -4.02
C PHE A 14 -10.71 -5.84 -5.44
N PRO A 15 -9.37 -5.89 -5.60
CA PRO A 15 -8.74 -5.86 -6.92
C PRO A 15 -8.94 -7.16 -7.69
N GLU A 16 -8.87 -7.09 -9.03
CA GLU A 16 -9.13 -8.22 -9.93
C GLU A 16 -8.07 -8.41 -11.02
N ILE A 17 -7.48 -7.34 -11.55
CA ILE A 17 -6.55 -7.36 -12.68
C ILE A 17 -5.25 -6.62 -12.36
N ILE A 18 -4.20 -6.89 -13.13
CA ILE A 18 -3.01 -6.02 -13.15
C ILE A 18 -3.35 -4.79 -13.99
N GLU A 19 -3.35 -3.62 -13.36
CA GLU A 19 -3.54 -2.32 -14.00
C GLU A 19 -2.25 -1.88 -14.71
N GLU A 20 -1.13 -1.90 -13.98
CA GLU A 20 0.17 -1.42 -14.44
C GLU A 20 1.31 -2.12 -13.67
N TYR A 21 2.55 -1.91 -14.09
CA TYR A 21 3.76 -2.28 -13.34
C TYR A 21 4.74 -1.10 -13.29
N LEU A 22 5.41 -0.93 -12.15
CA LEU A 22 6.50 0.03 -11.98
C LEU A 22 7.84 -0.69 -12.12
N GLU A 23 8.79 -0.06 -12.80
CA GLU A 23 10.15 -0.55 -13.03
C GLU A 23 11.16 0.56 -12.76
N SER A 24 12.12 0.31 -11.87
CA SER A 24 13.26 1.23 -11.63
C SER A 24 14.46 0.49 -11.00
N GLY A 25 14.65 -0.78 -11.37
CA GLY A 25 15.64 -1.68 -10.78
C GLY A 25 15.01 -2.89 -10.09
N ILE A 26 15.82 -3.65 -9.35
CA ILE A 26 15.39 -4.91 -8.75
C ILE A 26 14.84 -4.67 -7.34
N MET A 27 13.52 -4.47 -7.20
CA MET A 27 12.88 -4.28 -5.90
C MET A 27 12.91 -5.54 -5.02
N LYS A 28 12.87 -5.33 -3.70
CA LYS A 28 12.92 -6.37 -2.66
C LYS A 28 11.92 -6.22 -1.52
N CYS A 29 11.46 -5.00 -1.25
CA CYS A 29 10.41 -4.74 -0.27
C CYS A 29 9.65 -3.46 -0.65
N ILE A 30 8.42 -3.32 -0.17
CA ILE A 30 7.54 -2.16 -0.41
C ILE A 30 6.81 -1.73 0.86
N ALA A 31 6.49 -0.44 0.97
CA ALA A 31 5.59 0.10 1.98
C ALA A 31 4.88 1.37 1.49
N PHE A 32 3.56 1.42 1.67
CA PHE A 32 2.79 2.65 1.51
C PHE A 32 2.98 3.60 2.71
N ASN A 33 2.91 4.92 2.48
CA ASN A 33 2.67 5.90 3.54
C ASN A 33 1.24 5.74 4.12
N ARG A 34 0.92 6.44 5.21
CA ARG A 34 -0.34 6.27 5.95
C ARG A 34 -1.61 6.54 5.11
N ARG A 35 -1.58 7.43 4.11
CA ARG A 35 -2.71 7.66 3.17
C ARG A 35 -2.62 6.90 1.84
N GLY A 36 -1.55 6.14 1.59
CA GLY A 36 -1.34 5.42 0.32
C GLY A 36 -0.87 6.26 -0.87
N THR A 37 -0.80 7.59 -0.72
CA THR A 37 -0.39 8.52 -1.79
C THR A 37 1.06 8.35 -2.22
N LEU A 38 1.94 7.83 -1.36
CA LEU A 38 3.34 7.55 -1.65
C LEU A 38 3.65 6.07 -1.40
N LEU A 39 4.35 5.44 -2.34
CA LEU A 39 4.84 4.08 -2.25
C LEU A 39 6.37 4.08 -2.19
N ALA A 40 6.94 3.68 -1.07
CA ALA A 40 8.37 3.44 -0.94
C ALA A 40 8.72 2.00 -1.33
N ALA A 41 9.85 1.81 -1.99
CA ALA A 41 10.42 0.51 -2.30
C ALA A 41 11.93 0.47 -2.04
N GLY A 42 12.41 -0.69 -1.61
CA GLY A 42 13.84 -0.95 -1.40
C GLY A 42 14.43 -1.82 -2.51
N CYS A 43 15.52 -1.37 -3.12
CA CYS A 43 16.20 -2.07 -4.20
C CYS A 43 17.31 -3.03 -3.72
N ALA A 44 17.72 -3.93 -4.61
CA ALA A 44 18.83 -4.85 -4.40
C ALA A 44 20.23 -4.19 -4.38
N ASP A 45 20.36 -2.95 -4.84
CA ASP A 45 21.60 -2.18 -4.96
C ASP A 45 21.79 -1.13 -3.84
N GLY A 46 20.91 -1.10 -2.83
CA GLY A 46 20.94 -0.11 -1.74
C GLY A 46 20.12 1.16 -2.00
N THR A 47 19.55 1.31 -3.20
CA THR A 47 18.72 2.47 -3.55
C THR A 47 17.29 2.32 -3.00
N CYS A 48 16.73 3.35 -2.35
CA CYS A 48 15.33 3.39 -1.94
C CYS A 48 14.56 4.39 -2.81
N ILE A 49 13.46 3.96 -3.42
CA ILE A 49 12.70 4.77 -4.37
C ILE A 49 11.33 5.07 -3.76
N ILE A 50 10.90 6.32 -3.83
CA ILE A 50 9.52 6.73 -3.55
C ILE A 50 8.84 7.04 -4.88
N TRP A 51 7.75 6.34 -5.16
CA TRP A 51 6.79 6.73 -6.19
C TRP A 51 5.66 7.56 -5.60
N ASP A 52 5.25 8.58 -6.33
CA ASP A 52 3.93 9.19 -6.15
C ASP A 52 2.88 8.27 -6.79
N PHE A 53 1.91 7.83 -6.00
CA PHE A 53 1.00 6.77 -6.42
C PHE A 53 -0.08 7.28 -7.38
N GLY A 54 -0.40 8.58 -7.38
CA GLY A 54 -1.39 9.17 -8.29
C GLY A 54 -0.85 9.39 -9.70
N THR A 55 0.39 9.88 -9.80
CA THR A 55 1.07 10.15 -11.08
C THR A 55 1.86 8.94 -11.62
N ARG A 56 2.09 7.92 -10.79
CA ARG A 56 3.00 6.78 -11.03
C ARG A 56 4.47 7.20 -11.24
N GLY A 57 4.80 8.47 -11.04
CA GLY A 57 6.15 9.02 -11.20
C GLY A 57 7.07 8.73 -10.02
N ILE A 58 8.38 8.70 -10.25
CA ILE A 58 9.37 8.71 -9.16
C ILE A 58 9.35 10.09 -8.53
N ALA A 59 8.93 10.16 -7.26
CA ALA A 59 8.90 11.39 -6.48
C ALA A 59 10.23 11.65 -5.74
N ARG A 60 10.98 10.58 -5.42
CA ARG A 60 12.31 10.69 -4.81
C ARG A 60 13.14 9.40 -4.93
N GLU A 61 14.45 9.57 -4.90
CA GLU A 61 15.43 8.49 -4.71
C GLU A 61 16.28 8.82 -3.49
N PHE A 62 16.50 7.84 -2.59
CA PHE A 62 17.50 7.91 -1.52
C PHE A 62 18.57 6.86 -1.78
N LYS A 63 19.83 7.25 -1.60
CA LYS A 63 20.98 6.38 -1.82
C LYS A 63 22.01 6.61 -0.73
N ASP A 64 22.33 5.56 0.02
CA ASP A 64 23.38 5.63 1.02
C ASP A 64 24.75 5.54 0.33
N ASP A 65 25.48 6.66 0.22
CA ASP A 65 26.84 6.67 -0.34
C ASP A 65 27.79 5.66 0.34
N ASP A 66 27.50 5.32 1.61
CA ASP A 66 28.24 4.37 2.42
C ASP A 66 27.79 2.90 2.23
N SER A 67 26.74 2.61 1.44
CA SER A 67 26.18 1.25 1.28
C SER A 67 25.50 0.98 -0.06
N VAL A 68 25.97 -0.07 -0.74
CA VAL A 68 25.38 -0.61 -1.99
C VAL A 68 24.70 -1.98 -1.73
N ALA A 69 24.30 -2.22 -0.48
CA ALA A 69 23.75 -3.51 -0.06
C ALA A 69 22.24 -3.55 -0.20
N SER A 70 21.70 -4.67 -0.69
CA SER A 70 20.26 -4.90 -0.84
C SER A 70 19.48 -4.47 0.40
N ILE A 71 18.49 -3.60 0.18
CA ILE A 71 17.53 -3.22 1.21
C ILE A 71 16.68 -4.46 1.55
N THR A 72 16.44 -4.65 2.84
CA THR A 72 15.67 -5.76 3.42
C THR A 72 14.27 -5.33 3.87
N SER A 73 14.12 -4.08 4.30
CA SER A 73 12.84 -3.51 4.72
C SER A 73 12.86 -1.99 4.61
N VAL A 74 11.70 -1.42 4.29
CA VAL A 74 11.40 0.02 4.36
C VAL A 74 10.22 0.26 5.31
N CYS A 75 10.23 1.36 6.07
CA CYS A 75 9.14 1.69 6.99
C CYS A 75 8.96 3.20 7.16
N TRP A 76 7.74 3.69 6.92
CA TRP A 76 7.36 5.07 7.10
C TRP A 76 7.11 5.42 8.58
N SER A 77 7.40 6.67 8.95
CA SER A 77 6.87 7.32 10.15
C SER A 77 5.38 7.62 10.02
N LYS A 78 4.69 7.88 11.15
CA LYS A 78 3.22 8.06 11.22
C LYS A 78 2.68 9.04 10.16
N TYR A 79 3.34 10.17 9.96
CA TYR A 79 2.92 11.25 9.07
C TYR A 79 3.80 11.39 7.81
N GLY A 80 4.62 10.38 7.49
CA GLY A 80 5.40 10.33 6.26
C GLY A 80 6.73 11.11 6.25
N HIS A 81 6.96 12.05 7.16
CA HIS A 81 8.17 12.92 7.20
C HIS A 81 9.52 12.20 7.25
N ARG A 82 9.57 11.03 7.89
CA ARG A 82 10.75 10.18 7.96
C ARG A 82 10.47 8.79 7.38
N ILE A 83 11.50 8.21 6.77
CA ILE A 83 11.54 6.80 6.38
C ILE A 83 12.76 6.11 6.99
N LEU A 84 12.56 4.89 7.48
CA LEU A 84 13.60 3.99 7.95
C LEU A 84 13.88 2.95 6.87
N VAL A 85 15.14 2.83 6.49
CA VAL A 85 15.66 1.83 5.55
C VAL A 85 16.58 0.89 6.31
N SER A 86 16.42 -0.41 6.11
CA SER A 86 17.34 -1.42 6.65
C SER A 86 17.96 -2.25 5.54
N ALA A 87 19.26 -2.53 5.60
CA ALA A 87 19.98 -3.20 4.51
C ALA A 87 20.81 -4.42 4.95
N ALA A 88 21.18 -5.23 3.96
CA ALA A 88 21.85 -6.52 4.15
C ALA A 88 23.24 -6.41 4.83
N ASP A 89 23.90 -5.26 4.69
CA ASP A 89 25.18 -4.89 5.33
C ASP A 89 25.07 -4.63 6.85
N LYS A 90 23.88 -4.85 7.43
CA LYS A 90 23.54 -4.60 8.84
C LYS A 90 23.28 -3.12 9.17
N SER A 91 23.18 -2.26 8.18
CA SER A 91 22.84 -0.85 8.40
C SER A 91 21.35 -0.62 8.63
N LEU A 92 21.08 0.40 9.43
CA LEU A 92 19.84 1.14 9.47
C LEU A 92 20.17 2.57 9.08
N SER A 93 19.44 3.14 8.12
CA SER A 93 19.51 4.55 7.78
C SER A 93 18.13 5.21 7.92
N LEU A 94 18.10 6.36 8.59
CA LEU A 94 16.91 7.17 8.78
C LEU A 94 17.02 8.40 7.89
N TRP A 95 16.01 8.67 7.08
CA TRP A 95 16.02 9.71 6.06
C TRP A 95 14.90 10.72 6.29
N ASP A 96 15.16 11.98 5.98
CA ASP A 96 14.17 13.04 5.85
C ASP A 96 13.56 12.98 4.43
N VAL A 97 12.25 12.80 4.35
CA VAL A 97 11.59 12.58 3.06
C VAL A 97 11.45 13.88 2.27
N VAL A 98 11.25 15.03 2.91
CA VAL A 98 11.10 16.34 2.25
C VAL A 98 12.44 16.89 1.78
N ARG A 99 13.51 16.65 2.54
CA ARG A 99 14.85 17.17 2.26
C ARG A 99 15.72 16.21 1.45
N GLY A 100 15.43 14.89 1.49
CA GLY A 100 16.28 13.90 0.83
C GLY A 100 17.56 13.58 1.59
N GLU A 101 17.70 14.10 2.81
CA GLU A 101 18.93 14.03 3.59
C GLU A 101 18.95 12.80 4.53
N LYS A 102 20.11 12.15 4.63
CA LYS A 102 20.38 11.06 5.59
C LYS A 102 20.52 11.67 6.99
N ILE A 103 19.54 11.45 7.87
CA ILE A 103 19.52 11.97 9.25
C ILE A 103 20.51 11.20 10.13
N THR A 104 20.40 9.88 10.11
CA THR A 104 21.18 8.95 10.96
C THR A 104 21.58 7.73 10.15
N ARG A 105 22.74 7.16 10.47
CA ARG A 105 23.12 5.80 10.07
C ARG A 105 23.69 5.03 11.26
N ILE A 106 23.17 3.83 11.52
CA ILE A 106 23.63 2.92 12.58
C ILE A 106 23.96 1.56 11.98
N THR A 107 25.06 0.93 12.42
CA THR A 107 25.43 -0.44 12.01
C THR A 107 25.17 -1.40 13.17
N LEU A 108 24.34 -2.41 12.94
CA LEU A 108 24.02 -3.46 13.90
C LEU A 108 25.03 -4.62 13.86
N GLN A 109 25.00 -5.47 14.88
CA GLN A 109 25.82 -6.68 14.95
C GLN A 109 25.37 -7.77 13.96
N GLN A 110 24.06 -7.80 13.63
CA GLN A 110 23.44 -8.76 12.73
C GLN A 110 22.58 -8.04 11.67
N THR A 111 22.31 -8.75 10.56
CA THR A 111 21.50 -8.22 9.46
C THR A 111 20.02 -8.12 9.86
N PRO A 112 19.40 -6.93 9.80
CA PRO A 112 17.97 -6.75 10.01
C PRO A 112 17.19 -7.37 8.84
N LEU A 113 16.21 -8.23 9.14
CA LEU A 113 15.23 -8.68 8.14
C LEU A 113 14.07 -7.69 8.01
N GLN A 114 13.67 -7.10 9.14
CA GLN A 114 12.59 -6.12 9.21
C GLN A 114 12.92 -5.08 10.26
N ALA A 115 12.63 -3.81 9.95
CA ALA A 115 12.74 -2.70 10.87
C ALA A 115 11.47 -1.86 10.79
N ARG A 116 10.94 -1.44 11.95
CA ARG A 116 9.67 -0.72 12.09
C ARG A 116 9.84 0.48 13.02
N LEU A 117 9.45 1.67 12.58
CA LEU A 117 9.50 2.88 13.40
C LEU A 117 8.43 2.84 14.51
N TYR A 118 8.69 3.57 15.61
CA TYR A 118 7.72 3.75 16.69
C TYR A 118 6.46 4.49 16.19
N PRO A 119 5.25 3.89 16.27
CA PRO A 119 4.10 4.33 15.47
C PRO A 119 3.43 5.62 15.94
N ARG A 120 3.71 6.10 17.17
CA ARG A 120 3.04 7.28 17.75
C ARG A 120 3.75 8.61 17.45
N SER A 121 5.06 8.59 17.15
CA SER A 121 5.84 9.83 16.98
C SER A 121 5.77 10.37 15.55
N THR A 122 5.75 11.70 15.41
CA THR A 122 6.00 12.44 14.16
C THR A 122 7.43 12.22 13.69
N THR A 123 8.38 12.42 14.61
CA THR A 123 9.81 12.24 14.44
C THR A 123 10.28 11.09 15.32
N PRO A 124 10.03 9.82 14.95
CA PRO A 124 10.46 8.68 15.75
C PRO A 124 12.00 8.62 15.78
N SER A 125 12.54 8.65 17.00
CA SER A 125 13.92 8.27 17.32
C SER A 125 14.05 6.78 17.62
N ILE A 126 12.97 6.10 18.00
CA ILE A 126 12.98 4.68 18.36
C ILE A 126 12.47 3.81 17.20
N CYS A 127 13.14 2.69 16.94
CA CYS A 127 12.65 1.63 16.06
C CYS A 127 12.76 0.23 16.70
N LEU A 128 11.91 -0.68 16.22
CA LEU A 128 11.93 -2.11 16.52
C LEU A 128 12.55 -2.85 15.34
N VAL A 129 13.53 -3.70 15.61
CA VAL A 129 14.29 -4.44 14.60
C VAL A 129 14.18 -5.94 14.86
N CYS A 130 13.96 -6.72 13.80
CA CYS A 130 13.95 -8.18 13.83
C CYS A 130 15.10 -8.71 12.95
N PRO A 131 16.24 -9.12 13.54
CA PRO A 131 17.35 -9.69 12.78
C PRO A 131 17.12 -11.15 12.38
N LEU A 132 17.85 -11.62 11.38
CA LEU A 132 17.73 -12.99 10.83
C LEU A 132 18.01 -14.09 11.88
N SER A 133 18.81 -13.82 12.91
CA SER A 133 19.35 -14.83 13.81
C SER A 133 19.61 -14.26 15.21
N SER A 134 18.69 -13.44 15.71
CA SER A 134 18.68 -13.03 17.12
C SER A 134 17.26 -12.79 17.61
N ALA A 135 17.15 -12.49 18.90
CA ALA A 135 15.99 -11.83 19.44
C ALA A 135 15.73 -10.48 18.76
N PRO A 136 14.47 -9.98 18.75
CA PRO A 136 14.17 -8.64 18.33
C PRO A 136 14.78 -7.63 19.30
N MET A 137 15.01 -6.41 18.84
CA MET A 137 15.68 -5.37 19.60
C MET A 137 15.04 -4.02 19.33
N ILE A 138 14.95 -3.21 20.38
CA ILE A 138 14.65 -1.79 20.29
C ILE A 138 15.97 -1.06 20.07
N VAL A 139 16.01 -0.17 19.08
CA VAL A 139 17.17 0.67 18.77
C VAL A 139 16.73 2.13 18.87
N ASP A 140 17.51 2.91 19.61
CA ASP A 140 17.43 4.36 19.62
C ASP A 140 18.38 4.92 18.54
N LEU A 141 17.80 5.63 17.58
CA LEU A 141 18.44 6.20 16.40
C LEU A 141 19.19 7.51 16.70
N GLU A 142 18.95 8.13 17.86
CA GLU A 142 19.68 9.33 18.29
C GLU A 142 20.93 8.96 19.10
N THR A 143 20.82 7.99 20.02
CA THR A 143 21.95 7.58 20.88
C THR A 143 22.74 6.39 20.35
N GLY A 144 22.18 5.62 19.40
CA GLY A 144 22.71 4.32 19.00
C GLY A 144 22.53 3.22 20.05
N SER A 145 21.74 3.47 21.10
CA SER A 145 21.48 2.51 22.17
C SER A 145 20.64 1.32 21.66
N VAL A 146 20.92 0.14 22.19
CA VAL A 146 20.33 -1.14 21.76
C VAL A 146 19.84 -1.91 22.97
N THR A 147 18.53 -2.21 22.99
CA THR A 147 17.87 -2.99 24.03
C THR A 147 17.27 -4.25 23.42
N VAL A 148 17.80 -5.42 23.78
CA VAL A 148 17.31 -6.72 23.28
C VAL A 148 16.05 -7.12 24.03
N LEU A 149 15.01 -7.56 23.31
CA LEU A 149 13.74 -8.00 23.89
C LEU A 149 13.77 -9.49 24.26
N PRO A 150 13.02 -9.92 25.30
CA PRO A 150 12.89 -11.33 25.67
C PRO A 150 12.16 -12.15 24.59
N VAL A 151 12.69 -13.33 24.28
CA VAL A 151 12.14 -14.32 23.31
C VAL A 151 11.64 -15.60 24.00
N LEU A 152 11.97 -15.75 25.28
CA LEU A 152 11.49 -16.79 26.17
C LEU A 152 11.06 -16.13 27.49
N PRO A 153 10.06 -16.68 28.20
CA PRO A 153 9.78 -16.26 29.55
C PRO A 153 11.00 -16.51 30.45
N THR A 154 11.29 -15.56 31.33
CA THR A 154 12.33 -15.71 32.35
C THR A 154 11.84 -16.70 33.39
N GLU A 155 12.40 -17.91 33.42
CA GLU A 155 12.13 -18.84 34.52
C GLU A 155 12.71 -18.26 35.82
N GLY A 156 11.88 -18.21 36.87
CA GLY A 156 12.21 -17.53 38.12
C GLY A 156 13.34 -18.24 38.87
N GLY A 157 14.54 -17.66 38.84
CA GLY A 157 15.69 -18.07 39.64
C GLY A 157 16.38 -16.85 40.24
N ASN A 158 16.57 -16.83 41.56
CA ASN A 158 17.13 -15.69 42.28
C ASN A 158 18.57 -15.34 41.86
N GLY A 159 18.80 -14.08 41.50
CA GLY A 159 20.08 -13.40 41.75
C GLY A 159 21.00 -13.17 40.54
N VAL A 160 21.40 -11.90 40.42
CA VAL A 160 22.49 -11.36 39.56
C VAL A 160 22.19 -11.34 38.05
N ALA A 161 22.25 -10.14 37.47
CA ALA A 161 22.10 -9.92 36.04
C ALA A 161 23.19 -10.65 35.22
N PRO A 162 22.86 -11.26 34.07
CA PRO A 162 23.84 -11.94 33.24
C PRO A 162 24.75 -10.91 32.56
N PRO A 163 26.08 -11.06 32.63
CA PRO A 163 26.99 -10.19 31.90
C PRO A 163 26.95 -10.50 30.40
N SER A 164 26.93 -9.47 29.57
CA SER A 164 27.08 -9.60 28.12
C SER A 164 28.44 -10.20 27.75
N LYS A 165 28.47 -11.43 27.20
CA LYS A 165 29.51 -11.89 26.26
C LYS A 165 29.14 -13.21 25.59
N ASN A 166 29.28 -13.25 24.27
CA ASN A 166 29.13 -14.45 23.44
C ASN A 166 30.05 -15.59 23.92
N LYS A 167 29.45 -16.75 24.23
CA LYS A 167 30.06 -18.08 24.10
C LYS A 167 28.97 -19.16 24.27
N PHE A 168 28.75 -19.96 23.23
CA PHE A 168 28.01 -21.23 23.35
C PHE A 168 29.02 -22.38 23.39
N SER A 169 29.06 -23.09 24.52
CA SER A 169 29.64 -24.43 24.62
C SER A 169 28.71 -25.44 25.31
N ASP A 170 27.47 -25.03 25.63
CA ASP A 170 26.44 -25.88 26.24
C ASP A 170 25.13 -25.83 25.43
N GLY A 171 24.80 -26.96 24.81
CA GLY A 171 23.47 -27.57 24.71
C GLY A 171 22.25 -26.85 24.11
N SER A 172 22.11 -25.53 24.18
CA SER A 172 20.87 -24.84 23.76
C SER A 172 20.90 -24.42 22.29
N SER A 173 19.81 -24.67 21.56
CA SER A 173 19.73 -24.53 20.10
C SER A 173 20.06 -23.11 19.60
N PRO A 174 21.00 -22.96 18.64
CA PRO A 174 21.33 -21.67 18.06
C PRO A 174 20.26 -21.23 17.05
N PHE A 175 19.96 -19.93 17.07
CA PHE A 175 19.30 -19.17 16.00
C PHE A 175 17.96 -19.71 15.48
N THR A 176 16.89 -19.09 15.98
CA THR A 176 15.60 -19.14 15.30
C THR A 176 15.14 -17.72 14.96
N PRO A 177 14.65 -17.48 13.73
CA PRO A 177 14.18 -16.15 13.34
C PRO A 177 12.94 -15.82 14.16
N THR A 178 12.92 -14.61 14.72
CA THR A 178 11.82 -14.08 15.52
C THR A 178 11.18 -12.91 14.78
N SER A 179 9.87 -12.75 14.93
CA SER A 179 9.12 -11.65 14.32
C SER A 179 8.51 -10.79 15.41
N ALA A 180 8.49 -9.47 15.25
CA ALA A 180 7.88 -8.59 16.23
C ALA A 180 7.19 -7.37 15.62
N CYS A 181 6.12 -6.92 16.28
CA CYS A 181 5.40 -5.70 15.92
C CYS A 181 5.01 -4.91 17.17
N PHE A 182 4.95 -3.58 17.03
CA PHE A 182 4.21 -2.74 17.96
C PHE A 182 2.70 -2.95 17.80
N ASN A 183 1.91 -2.75 18.85
CA ASN A 183 0.48 -2.46 18.71
C ASN A 183 0.26 -1.06 18.09
N LYS A 184 -0.99 -0.70 17.75
CA LYS A 184 -1.33 0.55 17.04
C LYS A 184 -0.67 1.81 17.60
N TYR A 185 -0.58 1.96 18.92
CA TYR A 185 -0.01 3.15 19.58
C TYR A 185 1.41 2.96 20.13
N GLY A 186 1.99 1.76 20.00
CA GLY A 186 3.35 1.45 20.46
C GLY A 186 3.51 1.24 21.97
N ASP A 187 2.42 1.04 22.73
CA ASP A 187 2.51 0.76 24.16
C ASP A 187 3.23 -0.59 24.42
N LEU A 188 2.92 -1.60 23.61
CA LEU A 188 3.37 -2.99 23.76
C LEU A 188 4.01 -3.51 22.46
N VAL A 189 4.95 -4.45 22.60
CA VAL A 189 5.54 -5.21 21.50
C VAL A 189 5.11 -6.66 21.60
N TYR A 190 4.62 -7.21 20.48
CA TYR A 190 4.22 -8.61 20.36
C TYR A 190 5.34 -9.34 19.62
N VAL A 191 5.94 -10.34 20.27
CA VAL A 191 7.08 -11.10 19.75
C VAL A 191 6.66 -12.55 19.49
N GLY A 192 6.72 -12.97 18.23
CA GLY A 192 6.55 -14.36 17.82
C GLY A 192 7.86 -15.11 17.91
N ASN A 193 7.87 -16.19 18.70
CA ASN A 193 9.02 -17.07 18.83
C ASN A 193 8.90 -18.34 17.96
N SER A 194 9.94 -19.16 18.00
CA SER A 194 10.05 -20.39 17.22
C SER A 194 9.42 -21.62 17.84
N LYS A 195 8.81 -21.49 19.03
CA LYS A 195 8.03 -22.54 19.68
C LYS A 195 6.54 -22.42 19.35
N GLY A 196 6.15 -21.40 18.58
CA GLY A 196 4.74 -21.05 18.36
C GLY A 196 4.13 -20.33 19.55
N GLU A 197 4.88 -19.47 20.23
CA GLU A 197 4.39 -18.64 21.33
C GLU A 197 4.46 -17.16 20.92
N ILE A 198 3.41 -16.40 21.22
CA ILE A 198 3.35 -14.94 21.09
C ILE A 198 3.59 -14.37 22.48
N LEU A 199 4.69 -13.64 22.66
CA LEU A 199 5.00 -12.94 23.90
C LEU A 199 4.50 -11.50 23.81
N ILE A 200 3.74 -11.07 24.80
CA ILE A 200 3.33 -9.67 24.97
C ILE A 200 4.37 -9.02 25.88
N VAL A 201 5.12 -8.04 25.36
CA VAL A 201 6.30 -7.46 26.01
C VAL A 201 6.10 -5.96 26.20
N ASP A 202 6.31 -5.49 27.42
CA ASP A 202 6.54 -4.06 27.66
C ASP A 202 8.00 -3.74 27.31
N HIS A 203 8.18 -2.96 26.25
CA HIS A 203 9.48 -2.60 25.72
C HIS A 203 10.26 -1.60 26.58
N ARG A 204 9.60 -0.91 27.53
CA ARG A 204 10.23 0.07 28.43
C ARG A 204 10.81 -0.59 29.68
N SER A 205 10.07 -1.54 30.26
CA SER A 205 10.56 -2.36 31.39
C SER A 205 11.33 -3.61 30.94
N VAL A 206 11.23 -3.98 29.66
CA VAL A 206 11.83 -5.20 29.05
C VAL A 206 11.28 -6.48 29.70
N GLN A 207 10.00 -6.46 30.10
CA GLN A 207 9.33 -7.58 30.77
C GLN A 207 8.28 -8.24 29.88
N VAL A 208 8.23 -9.57 29.91
CA VAL A 208 7.13 -10.36 29.35
C VAL A 208 5.93 -10.22 30.29
N ARG A 209 4.81 -9.70 29.78
CA ARG A 209 3.56 -9.49 30.52
C ARG A 209 2.50 -10.55 30.20
N GLY A 210 2.59 -11.23 29.06
CA GLY A 210 1.67 -12.31 28.68
C GLY A 210 2.26 -13.26 27.64
N ILE A 211 1.71 -14.48 27.55
CA ILE A 211 2.12 -15.54 26.61
C ILE A 211 0.87 -16.15 25.98
N VAL A 212 0.81 -16.20 24.67
CA VAL A 212 -0.28 -16.84 23.92
C VAL A 212 0.27 -18.00 23.12
N LEU A 213 -0.31 -19.18 23.28
CA LEU A 213 0.12 -20.40 22.60
C LEU A 213 -0.58 -20.51 21.25
N VAL A 214 0.19 -20.63 20.17
CA VAL A 214 -0.33 -20.85 18.81
C VAL A 214 -0.55 -22.35 18.59
N PRO A 215 -1.71 -22.79 18.09
CA PRO A 215 -1.95 -24.18 17.77
C PRO A 215 -0.87 -24.76 16.85
N GLY A 216 -0.40 -25.97 17.16
CA GLY A 216 0.60 -26.69 16.38
C GLY A 216 2.07 -26.33 16.65
N ASN A 217 2.36 -25.39 17.56
CA ASN A 217 3.73 -25.03 17.99
C ASN A 217 4.67 -24.65 16.82
N ALA A 218 4.12 -24.08 15.74
CA ALA A 218 4.84 -23.74 14.52
C ALA A 218 5.63 -22.42 14.67
N VAL A 219 6.79 -22.31 14.01
CA VAL A 219 7.62 -21.10 14.03
C VAL A 219 6.86 -19.93 13.39
N ILE A 220 6.79 -18.81 14.10
CA ILE A 220 6.14 -17.58 13.63
C ILE A 220 7.11 -16.80 12.72
N LYS A 221 6.75 -16.67 11.43
CA LYS A 221 7.54 -16.01 10.38
C LYS A 221 7.21 -14.53 10.16
N ASN A 222 6.02 -14.09 10.56
CA ASN A 222 5.60 -12.70 10.48
C ASN A 222 4.48 -12.45 11.51
N ILE A 223 4.45 -11.25 12.07
CA ILE A 223 3.33 -10.72 12.87
C ILE A 223 3.02 -9.31 12.37
N VAL A 224 1.74 -9.02 12.14
CA VAL A 224 1.22 -7.75 11.62
C VAL A 224 -0.09 -7.41 12.33
N PHE A 225 -0.22 -6.23 12.92
CA PHE A 225 -1.52 -5.70 13.35
C PHE A 225 -2.30 -5.14 12.16
N SER A 226 -3.62 -5.34 12.20
CA SER A 226 -4.60 -4.56 11.43
C SER A 226 -4.49 -3.07 11.76
N ARG A 227 -4.87 -2.22 10.80
CA ARG A 227 -4.75 -0.76 10.93
C ARG A 227 -5.55 -0.17 12.10
N ASN A 228 -6.71 -0.76 12.40
CA ASN A 228 -7.55 -0.37 13.53
C ASN A 228 -7.00 -0.87 14.89
N GLY A 229 -6.08 -1.84 14.90
CA GLY A 229 -5.49 -2.45 16.11
C GLY A 229 -6.35 -3.51 16.78
N GLN A 230 -7.48 -3.92 16.18
CA GLN A 230 -8.42 -4.90 16.73
C GLN A 230 -8.03 -6.35 16.40
N TYR A 231 -7.27 -6.58 15.33
CA TYR A 231 -6.85 -7.90 14.88
C TYR A 231 -5.33 -8.01 14.70
N LEU A 232 -4.78 -9.16 15.05
CA LEU A 232 -3.38 -9.54 14.90
C LEU A 232 -3.25 -10.72 13.93
N LEU A 233 -2.58 -10.51 12.81
CA LEU A 233 -2.28 -11.54 11.82
C LEU A 233 -0.91 -12.17 12.09
N ILE A 234 -0.85 -13.49 11.96
CA ILE A 234 0.34 -14.31 12.16
C ILE A 234 0.53 -15.25 10.96
N ASN A 235 1.76 -15.35 10.46
CA ASN A 235 2.15 -16.32 9.43
C ASN A 235 3.08 -17.37 10.04
N SER A 236 2.72 -18.65 9.95
CA SER A 236 3.47 -19.74 10.60
C SER A 236 4.15 -20.69 9.57
N THR A 237 5.16 -21.44 10.02
CA THR A 237 5.84 -22.45 9.17
C THR A 237 4.94 -23.60 8.70
N ASP A 238 3.85 -23.87 9.42
CA ASP A 238 2.87 -24.92 9.12
C ASP A 238 1.97 -24.62 7.93
N ARG A 239 2.13 -23.44 7.27
CA ARG A 239 1.39 -22.98 6.09
C ARG A 239 0.01 -22.40 6.40
N THR A 240 -0.24 -22.06 7.65
CA THR A 240 -1.49 -21.43 8.08
C THR A 240 -1.24 -19.97 8.44
N ILE A 241 -2.06 -19.08 7.87
CA ILE A 241 -2.23 -17.71 8.38
C ILE A 241 -3.26 -17.77 9.50
N ARG A 242 -3.00 -17.12 10.62
CA ARG A 242 -3.92 -17.06 11.76
C ARG A 242 -4.23 -15.63 12.11
N ILE A 243 -5.48 -15.37 12.47
CA ILE A 243 -5.93 -14.08 12.96
C ILE A 243 -6.38 -14.26 14.39
N TYR A 244 -5.83 -13.43 15.27
CA TYR A 244 -6.26 -13.28 16.64
C TYR A 244 -7.03 -11.96 16.79
N GLU A 245 -8.10 -11.99 17.57
CA GLU A 245 -8.79 -10.78 18.02
C GLU A 245 -8.05 -10.22 19.26
N ASN A 246 -7.83 -8.91 19.27
CA ASN A 246 -7.17 -8.18 20.34
C ASN A 246 -8.22 -7.64 21.31
N LEU A 247 -8.29 -8.25 22.49
CA LEU A 247 -9.24 -7.90 23.54
C LEU A 247 -8.73 -6.76 24.44
N LEU A 248 -7.46 -6.37 24.33
CA LEU A 248 -6.93 -5.23 25.07
C LEU A 248 -7.47 -3.90 24.49
N PRO A 249 -7.75 -2.90 25.35
CA PRO A 249 -8.06 -1.54 24.90
C PRO A 249 -7.03 -1.02 23.90
N VAL A 250 -7.49 -0.55 22.73
CA VAL A 250 -6.57 -0.14 21.66
C VAL A 250 -5.68 1.02 22.11
N LYS A 251 -6.25 1.99 22.86
CA LYS A 251 -5.51 3.04 23.59
C LYS A 251 -5.26 2.58 25.03
N ASN A 252 -4.06 2.85 25.55
CA ASN A 252 -3.64 2.48 26.91
C ASN A 252 -3.65 0.97 27.16
N ALA A 253 -3.22 0.17 26.18
CA ALA A 253 -3.25 -1.29 26.28
C ALA A 253 -2.48 -1.82 27.51
N LEU A 254 -1.44 -1.10 27.94
CA LEU A 254 -0.65 -1.42 29.13
C LEU A 254 -1.47 -1.33 30.43
N THR A 255 -2.39 -0.36 30.58
CA THR A 255 -3.17 -0.22 31.83
C THR A 255 -4.25 -1.30 31.93
N GLY A 256 -4.94 -1.61 30.83
CA GLY A 256 -5.88 -2.73 30.78
C GLY A 256 -5.18 -4.09 30.99
N LEU A 257 -3.92 -4.20 30.59
CA LEU A 257 -3.08 -5.37 30.86
C LEU A 257 -2.68 -5.47 32.34
N ASP A 258 -2.33 -4.35 32.99
CA ASP A 258 -2.07 -4.30 34.44
C ASP A 258 -3.32 -4.64 35.26
N GLU A 259 -4.50 -4.15 34.85
CA GLU A 259 -5.80 -4.53 35.43
C GLU A 259 -6.04 -6.04 35.34
N ALA A 260 -5.99 -6.63 34.13
CA ALA A 260 -6.14 -8.07 33.93
C ALA A 260 -5.07 -8.93 34.66
N THR A 261 -3.89 -8.36 34.92
CA THR A 261 -2.82 -9.02 35.68
C THR A 261 -3.11 -9.03 37.19
N ASN A 262 -3.83 -8.03 37.71
CA ASN A 262 -4.21 -7.95 39.12
C ASN A 262 -5.36 -8.90 39.48
N ASP A 263 -6.26 -9.21 38.55
CA ASP A 263 -7.34 -10.19 38.78
C ASP A 263 -6.83 -11.64 38.90
N LEU A 264 -5.60 -11.91 38.43
CA LEU A 264 -4.96 -13.23 38.41
C LEU A 264 -3.89 -13.40 39.50
N ASN A 265 -4.13 -12.88 40.70
CA ASN A 265 -3.16 -12.93 41.81
C ASN A 265 -2.93 -14.34 42.40
N ASP A 266 -3.84 -15.29 42.18
CA ASP A 266 -3.72 -16.68 42.66
C ASP A 266 -2.79 -17.57 41.81
N LEU A 267 -2.31 -17.06 40.66
CA LEU A 267 -1.39 -17.77 39.76
C LEU A 267 0.01 -17.15 39.82
N GLU A 268 1.05 -17.98 39.73
CA GLU A 268 2.45 -17.53 39.71
C GLU A 268 3.19 -17.91 38.41
N GLY A 269 4.26 -17.17 38.11
CA GLY A 269 5.20 -17.48 37.04
C GLY A 269 4.57 -17.59 35.64
N VAL A 270 4.97 -18.64 34.90
CA VAL A 270 4.59 -18.86 33.49
C VAL A 270 3.09 -19.17 33.34
N GLU A 271 2.44 -19.74 34.35
CA GLU A 271 1.00 -20.01 34.31
C GLU A 271 0.19 -18.71 34.37
N LYS A 272 0.59 -17.76 35.22
CA LYS A 272 0.02 -16.40 35.22
C LYS A 272 0.16 -15.74 33.85
N LEU A 273 1.35 -15.79 33.24
CA LEU A 273 1.58 -15.18 31.92
C LEU A 273 0.72 -15.81 30.82
N LYS A 274 0.48 -17.13 30.87
CA LYS A 274 -0.42 -17.82 29.93
C LYS A 274 -1.88 -17.45 30.13
N ALA A 275 -2.33 -17.34 31.38
CA ALA A 275 -3.68 -16.88 31.70
C ALA A 275 -3.91 -15.43 31.25
N VAL A 276 -2.98 -14.52 31.53
CA VAL A 276 -3.01 -13.13 31.03
C VAL A 276 -3.04 -13.10 29.51
N GLY A 277 -2.19 -13.89 28.83
CA GLY A 277 -2.19 -13.97 27.36
C GLY A 277 -3.54 -14.38 26.76
N ALA A 278 -4.21 -15.37 27.36
CA ALA A 278 -5.53 -15.83 26.92
C ALA A 278 -6.64 -14.77 27.09
N LEU A 279 -6.47 -13.82 28.02
CA LEU A 279 -7.35 -12.64 28.16
C LEU A 279 -7.01 -11.53 27.14
N CYS A 280 -5.82 -11.54 26.55
CA CYS A 280 -5.38 -10.50 25.62
C CYS A 280 -5.68 -10.81 24.16
N LEU A 281 -5.48 -12.07 23.74
CA LEU A 281 -5.65 -12.52 22.36
C LEU A 281 -6.45 -13.82 22.30
N THR A 282 -7.52 -13.83 21.52
CA THR A 282 -8.32 -15.03 21.21
C THR A 282 -8.14 -15.40 19.73
N LEU A 283 -8.02 -16.70 19.43
CA LEU A 283 -7.93 -17.15 18.04
C LEU A 283 -9.27 -16.93 17.34
N PHE A 284 -9.30 -16.05 16.33
CA PHE A 284 -10.50 -15.71 15.58
C PHE A 284 -10.68 -16.64 14.38
N ARG A 285 -9.68 -16.74 13.49
CA ARG A 285 -9.73 -17.57 12.26
C ARG A 285 -8.38 -18.11 11.83
N GLU A 286 -8.41 -19.20 11.07
CA GLU A 286 -7.27 -19.81 10.38
C GLU A 286 -7.53 -19.88 8.88
N PHE A 287 -6.51 -19.57 8.07
CA PHE A 287 -6.57 -19.55 6.60
C PHE A 287 -5.42 -20.40 6.04
N GLN A 288 -5.75 -21.33 5.16
CA GLN A 288 -4.80 -22.25 4.53
C GLN A 288 -5.32 -22.71 3.16
N ASP A 289 -4.42 -23.03 2.24
CA ASP A 289 -4.77 -23.75 1.01
C ASP A 289 -4.76 -25.24 1.33
N SER A 290 -5.94 -25.82 1.51
CA SER A 290 -6.10 -27.25 1.83
C SER A 290 -5.75 -28.19 0.66
N VAL A 291 -5.76 -27.67 -0.57
CA VAL A 291 -5.58 -28.43 -1.81
C VAL A 291 -4.10 -28.50 -2.18
N THR A 292 -3.44 -27.37 -2.36
CA THR A 292 -2.05 -27.29 -2.83
C THR A 292 -1.05 -27.13 -1.68
N ARG A 293 -1.50 -26.66 -0.51
CA ARG A 293 -0.68 -26.41 0.69
C ARG A 293 0.53 -25.53 0.38
N VAL A 294 0.30 -24.33 -0.15
CA VAL A 294 1.32 -23.28 -0.37
C VAL A 294 1.84 -22.72 0.96
N HIS A 295 3.08 -22.22 1.00
CA HIS A 295 3.51 -21.32 2.08
C HIS A 295 3.19 -19.87 1.70
N TRP A 296 2.86 -19.03 2.69
CA TRP A 296 2.47 -17.64 2.45
C TRP A 296 3.65 -16.67 2.55
N LYS A 297 3.70 -15.72 1.62
CA LYS A 297 4.64 -14.60 1.59
C LYS A 297 3.88 -13.29 1.85
N ALA A 298 4.48 -12.47 2.71
CA ALA A 298 4.00 -11.13 3.09
C ALA A 298 2.46 -11.00 3.30
N PRO A 299 1.80 -11.87 4.09
CA PRO A 299 0.37 -11.74 4.30
C PRO A 299 0.05 -10.47 5.10
N CYS A 300 -1.02 -9.78 4.70
CA CYS A 300 -1.44 -8.50 5.24
C CYS A 300 -2.97 -8.36 5.24
N PHE A 301 -3.45 -7.37 5.99
CA PHE A 301 -4.84 -6.91 5.93
C PHE A 301 -5.03 -5.89 4.81
N SER A 302 -6.28 -5.72 4.42
CA SER A 302 -6.79 -4.51 3.76
C SER A 302 -6.79 -3.27 4.67
N GLY A 303 -7.07 -2.10 4.10
CA GLY A 303 -7.07 -0.82 4.82
C GLY A 303 -8.12 -0.73 5.94
N ASP A 304 -9.30 -1.28 5.69
CA ASP A 304 -10.41 -1.45 6.64
C ASP A 304 -10.21 -2.66 7.58
N GLY A 305 -9.56 -3.71 7.09
CA GLY A 305 -9.31 -4.97 7.80
C GLY A 305 -10.30 -6.08 7.45
N GLU A 306 -11.23 -5.87 6.52
CA GLU A 306 -12.26 -6.85 6.11
C GLU A 306 -11.70 -7.99 5.24
N TRP A 307 -10.65 -7.69 4.48
CA TRP A 307 -9.95 -8.61 3.61
C TRP A 307 -8.58 -9.01 4.17
N VAL A 308 -8.25 -10.28 3.97
CA VAL A 308 -6.97 -10.89 4.31
C VAL A 308 -6.33 -11.34 3.01
N VAL A 309 -5.06 -11.00 2.79
CA VAL A 309 -4.37 -11.34 1.55
C VAL A 309 -3.07 -12.06 1.82
N GLY A 310 -2.76 -13.07 1.00
CA GLY A 310 -1.52 -13.84 1.07
C GLY A 310 -0.94 -14.12 -0.32
N GLY A 311 0.32 -13.75 -0.52
CA GLY A 311 1.07 -14.13 -1.72
C GLY A 311 1.54 -15.58 -1.65
N SER A 312 1.40 -16.31 -2.76
CA SER A 312 1.99 -17.63 -2.94
C SER A 312 3.52 -17.56 -2.91
N ALA A 313 4.17 -18.35 -2.05
CA ALA A 313 5.63 -18.48 -2.05
C ALA A 313 6.15 -19.49 -3.10
N ASN A 314 5.31 -19.95 -4.04
CA ASN A 314 5.75 -20.82 -5.14
C ASN A 314 6.68 -20.05 -6.09
N LYS A 315 7.78 -20.68 -6.51
CA LYS A 315 8.84 -20.01 -7.28
C LYS A 315 8.50 -19.71 -8.75
N GLY A 316 7.36 -20.18 -9.26
CA GLY A 316 6.97 -20.07 -10.68
C GLY A 316 5.52 -19.67 -10.90
N GLU A 317 4.85 -19.15 -9.86
CA GLU A 317 3.45 -18.71 -9.92
C GLU A 317 3.30 -17.40 -9.13
N HIS A 318 2.85 -16.33 -9.80
CA HIS A 318 2.53 -15.07 -9.14
C HIS A 318 1.05 -15.09 -8.74
N LYS A 319 0.71 -15.86 -7.69
CA LYS A 319 -0.66 -16.02 -7.21
C LYS A 319 -0.89 -15.29 -5.90
N ILE A 320 -1.94 -14.46 -5.85
CA ILE A 320 -2.36 -13.73 -4.65
C ILE A 320 -3.75 -14.24 -4.26
N TYR A 321 -3.89 -14.70 -3.02
CA TYR A 321 -5.15 -15.23 -2.50
C TYR A 321 -5.80 -14.17 -1.62
N ILE A 322 -7.09 -13.89 -1.84
CA ILE A 322 -7.89 -12.93 -1.08
C ILE A 322 -9.01 -13.68 -0.36
N TRP A 323 -9.03 -13.58 0.97
CA TRP A 323 -10.10 -14.10 1.81
C TRP A 323 -10.87 -12.97 2.50
N ASP A 324 -12.16 -13.21 2.69
CA ASP A 324 -13.03 -12.49 3.62
C ASP A 324 -12.66 -12.88 5.08
N ARG A 325 -12.72 -11.94 6.03
CA ARG A 325 -12.57 -12.18 7.49
C ARG A 325 -13.35 -13.39 7.99
N ALA A 326 -14.50 -13.76 7.41
CA ALA A 326 -15.25 -14.93 7.83
C ALA A 326 -14.49 -16.27 7.62
N GLY A 327 -13.53 -16.31 6.68
CA GLY A 327 -12.74 -17.49 6.32
C GLY A 327 -12.89 -17.94 4.85
N HIS A 328 -13.77 -17.30 4.07
CA HIS A 328 -14.05 -17.68 2.69
C HIS A 328 -12.98 -17.18 1.74
N LEU A 329 -12.48 -18.06 0.84
CA LEU A 329 -11.62 -17.65 -0.28
C LEU A 329 -12.51 -17.02 -1.35
N VAL A 330 -12.32 -15.73 -1.62
CA VAL A 330 -13.18 -14.96 -2.54
C VAL A 330 -12.57 -14.86 -3.93
N LYS A 331 -11.25 -14.59 -4.02
CA LYS A 331 -10.54 -14.45 -5.29
C LYS A 331 -9.14 -15.03 -5.20
N ILE A 332 -8.67 -15.61 -6.30
CA ILE A 332 -7.24 -15.82 -6.57
C ILE A 332 -6.90 -14.92 -7.74
N LEU A 333 -5.94 -14.01 -7.56
CA LEU A 333 -5.36 -13.22 -8.63
C LEU A 333 -4.21 -14.00 -9.25
N GLU A 334 -4.28 -14.27 -10.56
CA GLU A 334 -3.25 -15.01 -11.30
C GLU A 334 -2.43 -14.05 -12.17
N GLY A 335 -1.14 -13.94 -11.86
CA GLY A 335 -0.21 -13.05 -12.55
C GLY A 335 0.79 -13.77 -13.46
N PRO A 336 1.91 -13.10 -13.80
CA PRO A 336 2.98 -13.72 -14.59
C PRO A 336 3.62 -14.92 -13.86
N LYS A 337 4.47 -15.67 -14.57
CA LYS A 337 5.13 -16.88 -14.02
C LYS A 337 6.39 -16.53 -13.21
N GLU A 338 6.23 -15.62 -12.26
CA GLU A 338 7.29 -15.12 -11.38
C GLU A 338 6.93 -15.40 -9.90
N ALA A 339 7.92 -15.43 -9.01
CA ALA A 339 7.67 -15.62 -7.58
C ALA A 339 7.39 -14.27 -6.89
N ILE A 340 6.44 -14.23 -5.95
CA ILE A 340 6.20 -13.04 -5.11
C ILE A 340 7.33 -12.90 -4.07
N VAL A 341 7.91 -11.69 -3.99
CA VAL A 341 8.94 -11.31 -3.03
C VAL A 341 8.36 -10.49 -1.88
N ASP A 342 7.42 -9.60 -2.14
CA ASP A 342 6.74 -8.80 -1.11
C ASP A 342 5.35 -8.34 -1.57
N LEU A 343 4.51 -7.91 -0.62
CA LEU A 343 3.10 -7.59 -0.87
C LEU A 343 2.62 -6.50 0.09
N ALA A 344 1.85 -5.53 -0.42
CA ALA A 344 1.19 -4.50 0.37
C ALA A 344 -0.20 -4.18 -0.20
N TRP A 345 -1.21 -4.00 0.66
CA TRP A 345 -2.52 -3.49 0.28
C TRP A 345 -2.54 -1.95 0.40
N HIS A 346 -3.19 -1.25 -0.52
CA HIS A 346 -3.30 0.22 -0.51
C HIS A 346 -4.17 0.68 0.66
N PRO A 347 -3.70 1.55 1.57
CA PRO A 347 -4.34 1.76 2.88
C PRO A 347 -5.77 2.33 2.89
N VAL A 348 -6.33 2.68 1.73
CA VAL A 348 -7.64 3.35 1.53
C VAL A 348 -8.47 2.75 0.38
N ASN A 349 -7.82 2.10 -0.60
CA ASN A 349 -8.43 1.74 -1.88
C ASN A 349 -8.34 0.22 -2.06
N PRO A 350 -9.23 -0.42 -2.86
CA PRO A 350 -9.17 -1.84 -3.16
C PRO A 350 -8.06 -2.16 -4.19
N VAL A 351 -6.82 -1.84 -3.84
CA VAL A 351 -5.64 -1.96 -4.69
C VAL A 351 -4.56 -2.72 -3.93
N VAL A 352 -3.93 -3.69 -4.59
CA VAL A 352 -2.82 -4.48 -4.03
C VAL A 352 -1.57 -4.22 -4.86
N VAL A 353 -0.43 -4.10 -4.21
CA VAL A 353 0.87 -3.99 -4.86
C VAL A 353 1.72 -5.20 -4.49
N SER A 354 2.33 -5.83 -5.50
CA SER A 354 3.15 -7.03 -5.32
C SER A 354 4.49 -6.89 -6.02
N VAL A 355 5.57 -7.23 -5.33
CA VAL A 355 6.92 -7.28 -5.89
C VAL A 355 7.21 -8.69 -6.41
N SER A 356 7.69 -8.82 -7.65
CA SER A 356 8.12 -10.11 -8.19
C SER A 356 9.62 -10.37 -8.04
N LEU A 357 10.06 -11.60 -8.34
CA LEU A 357 11.45 -12.00 -8.22
C LEU A 357 12.40 -11.28 -9.19
N SER A 358 11.91 -10.88 -10.37
CA SER A 358 12.63 -10.00 -11.30
C SER A 358 12.77 -8.58 -10.78
N GLY A 359 11.93 -8.18 -9.81
CA GLY A 359 11.96 -6.89 -9.14
C GLY A 359 10.92 -5.88 -9.66
N LEU A 360 10.05 -6.29 -10.58
CA LEU A 360 8.92 -5.48 -11.02
C LEU A 360 7.88 -5.35 -9.91
N VAL A 361 7.21 -4.20 -9.87
CA VAL A 361 6.17 -3.88 -8.89
C VAL A 361 4.84 -3.81 -9.60
N TYR A 362 4.07 -4.91 -9.56
CA TYR A 362 2.75 -4.99 -10.19
C TYR A 362 1.69 -4.34 -9.30
N ILE A 363 0.89 -3.46 -9.90
CA ILE A 363 -0.27 -2.80 -9.29
C ILE A 363 -1.52 -3.56 -9.74
N TRP A 364 -2.24 -4.10 -8.76
CA TRP A 364 -3.48 -4.83 -8.93
C TRP A 364 -4.64 -3.95 -8.50
N ALA A 365 -5.54 -3.64 -9.41
CA ALA A 365 -6.72 -2.81 -9.14
C ALA A 365 -7.99 -3.54 -9.59
N LYS A 366 -9.15 -2.94 -9.29
CA LYS A 366 -10.41 -3.37 -9.88
C LYS A 366 -10.36 -3.14 -11.40
N ASP A 367 -10.99 -4.02 -12.18
CA ASP A 367 -11.27 -3.71 -13.58
C ASP A 367 -12.26 -2.54 -13.65
N PHE A 368 -11.88 -1.45 -14.32
CA PHE A 368 -12.68 -0.24 -14.43
C PHE A 368 -13.50 -0.29 -15.72
N THR A 369 -14.78 -0.61 -15.56
CA THR A 369 -15.79 -0.48 -16.61
C THR A 369 -16.28 0.96 -16.64
N GLU A 370 -15.96 1.70 -17.71
CA GLU A 370 -16.47 3.04 -17.97
C GLU A 370 -18.01 3.03 -18.00
N ASN A 371 -18.65 3.71 -17.03
CA ASN A 371 -20.10 3.85 -16.97
C ASN A 371 -20.54 5.02 -17.86
N TRP A 372 -21.33 4.73 -18.91
CA TRP A 372 -21.70 5.74 -19.90
C TRP A 372 -22.73 6.76 -19.40
N SER A 373 -23.45 6.46 -18.31
CA SER A 373 -24.34 7.44 -17.64
C SER A 373 -23.61 8.64 -17.03
N ALA A 374 -22.31 8.52 -16.74
CA ALA A 374 -21.53 9.65 -16.25
C ALA A 374 -21.38 10.80 -17.28
N PHE A 375 -21.60 10.55 -18.57
CA PHE A 375 -21.50 11.58 -19.62
C PHE A 375 -22.77 12.42 -19.79
N ALA A 376 -23.92 11.97 -19.29
CA ALA A 376 -25.20 12.67 -19.42
C ALA A 376 -26.14 12.29 -18.24
N PRO A 377 -26.52 13.23 -17.35
CA PRO A 377 -27.30 12.91 -16.15
C PRO A 377 -28.63 12.19 -16.40
N ASP A 378 -29.28 12.46 -17.53
CA ASP A 378 -30.55 11.84 -17.92
C ASP A 378 -30.38 10.46 -18.61
N PHE A 379 -29.14 10.01 -18.85
CA PHE A 379 -28.86 8.72 -19.47
C PHE A 379 -28.68 7.64 -18.40
N LYS A 380 -29.38 6.51 -18.56
CA LYS A 380 -29.23 5.32 -17.70
C LYS A 380 -28.76 4.14 -18.56
N GLU A 381 -27.66 3.51 -18.18
CA GLU A 381 -27.22 2.26 -18.78
C GLU A 381 -28.08 1.11 -18.24
N LEU A 382 -28.47 0.17 -19.12
CA LEU A 382 -29.34 -0.96 -18.79
C LEU A 382 -28.61 -2.27 -19.10
N GLU A 383 -28.42 -3.12 -18.09
CA GLU A 383 -27.84 -4.47 -18.26
C GLU A 383 -28.83 -5.45 -18.91
N GLU A 384 -30.12 -5.29 -18.61
CA GLU A 384 -31.23 -6.06 -19.20
C GLU A 384 -32.30 -5.12 -19.76
N ASN A 385 -33.11 -5.61 -20.70
CA ASN A 385 -34.17 -4.80 -21.31
C ASN A 385 -35.27 -4.47 -20.28
N GLU A 386 -35.42 -3.18 -19.96
CA GLU A 386 -36.54 -2.67 -19.17
C GLU A 386 -37.76 -2.47 -20.08
N GLU A 387 -38.92 -3.06 -19.73
CA GLU A 387 -40.17 -2.85 -20.47
C GLU A 387 -40.71 -1.46 -20.16
N TYR A 388 -40.89 -0.63 -21.19
CA TYR A 388 -41.36 0.74 -21.02
C TYR A 388 -42.82 0.77 -20.55
N VAL A 389 -43.05 1.34 -19.38
CA VAL A 389 -44.39 1.60 -18.87
C VAL A 389 -44.81 2.99 -19.31
N GLU A 390 -45.65 3.04 -20.35
CA GLU A 390 -46.28 4.27 -20.85
C GLU A 390 -46.94 5.04 -19.70
N ARG A 391 -46.68 6.35 -19.62
CA ARG A 391 -47.26 7.19 -18.57
C ARG A 391 -48.58 7.79 -19.05
N GLU A 392 -49.54 7.95 -18.13
CA GLU A 392 -50.87 8.49 -18.48
C GLU A 392 -50.81 9.91 -19.09
N ASP A 393 -49.76 10.69 -18.78
CA ASP A 393 -49.52 12.06 -19.26
C ASP A 393 -48.65 12.14 -20.53
N GLU A 394 -48.15 11.02 -21.06
CA GLU A 394 -47.20 10.99 -22.19
C GLU A 394 -47.79 11.51 -23.51
N PHE A 395 -49.10 11.36 -23.69
CA PHE A 395 -49.83 11.77 -24.89
C PHE A 395 -50.61 13.09 -24.71
N ASP A 396 -50.50 13.74 -23.55
CA ASP A 396 -51.13 15.04 -23.32
C ASP A 396 -50.39 16.15 -24.08
N LEU A 397 -51.15 17.06 -24.71
CA LEU A 397 -50.58 18.24 -25.38
C LEU A 397 -50.01 19.27 -24.38
N ASN A 398 -50.62 19.30 -23.19
CA ASN A 398 -50.21 20.08 -22.03
C ASN A 398 -50.28 19.13 -20.82
N PRO A 399 -49.28 18.25 -20.61
CA PRO A 399 -49.22 17.48 -19.37
C PRO A 399 -49.19 18.44 -18.17
N GLU A 400 -49.80 18.07 -17.03
CA GLU A 400 -49.81 18.90 -15.80
C GLU A 400 -48.43 18.95 -15.10
N ILE A 401 -47.37 19.23 -15.85
CA ILE A 401 -46.00 19.43 -15.35
C ILE A 401 -45.94 20.63 -14.40
N GLU A 402 -46.87 21.60 -14.47
CA GLU A 402 -46.96 22.72 -13.52
C GLU A 402 -47.50 22.36 -12.11
N LYS A 403 -47.72 21.06 -11.83
CA LYS A 403 -47.64 20.54 -10.45
C LYS A 403 -46.43 19.63 -10.28
N VAL A 404 -45.26 20.14 -10.67
CA VAL A 404 -44.02 19.84 -9.94
C VAL A 404 -44.39 19.85 -8.46
N LYS A 405 -44.27 18.69 -7.80
CA LYS A 405 -44.09 18.66 -6.34
C LYS A 405 -42.90 19.57 -6.12
N GLY A 406 -43.13 20.78 -5.62
CA GLY A 406 -42.07 21.77 -5.39
C GLY A 406 -40.94 21.02 -4.70
N SER A 407 -39.76 21.05 -5.32
CA SER A 407 -38.66 20.19 -4.91
C SER A 407 -38.48 20.32 -3.41
N ASP A 408 -38.58 19.21 -2.67
CA ASP A 408 -38.28 19.16 -1.23
C ASP A 408 -36.76 19.42 -0.95
N VAL A 409 -36.04 19.91 -1.96
CA VAL A 409 -34.69 20.48 -1.90
C VAL A 409 -34.86 21.94 -1.51
N ASN A 410 -34.45 22.29 -0.30
CA ASN A 410 -34.47 23.64 0.20
C ASN A 410 -33.36 24.45 -0.49
N GLU A 411 -33.71 25.21 -1.52
CA GLU A 411 -32.77 26.06 -2.29
C GLU A 411 -32.12 27.17 -1.42
N ASP A 412 -32.70 27.46 -0.26
CA ASP A 412 -32.17 28.37 0.76
C ASP A 412 -31.30 27.65 1.84
N GLU A 413 -30.74 26.46 1.55
CA GLU A 413 -29.79 25.81 2.48
C GLU A 413 -28.43 26.52 2.54
N ASP A 414 -27.99 26.86 3.75
CA ASP A 414 -26.66 27.39 4.02
C ASP A 414 -25.59 26.30 3.76
N VAL A 415 -24.93 26.36 2.60
CA VAL A 415 -23.83 25.45 2.23
C VAL A 415 -22.50 25.94 2.82
N ASP A 416 -21.84 25.10 3.62
CA ASP A 416 -20.47 25.33 4.06
C ASP A 416 -19.47 24.96 2.96
N ILE A 417 -18.62 25.92 2.56
CA ILE A 417 -17.61 25.77 1.50
C ILE A 417 -16.19 25.68 2.11
N ASP A 418 -15.99 26.15 3.33
CA ASP A 418 -14.71 26.13 4.05
C ASP A 418 -14.59 24.92 5.01
N GLY A 419 -15.72 24.26 5.30
CA GLY A 419 -15.83 23.08 6.14
C GLY A 419 -15.00 21.89 5.65
N LEU A 420 -14.01 21.50 6.44
CA LEU A 420 -13.24 20.27 6.24
C LEU A 420 -13.98 19.08 6.84
N GLU A 421 -14.50 18.19 5.99
CA GLU A 421 -15.01 16.89 6.44
C GLU A 421 -13.89 16.06 7.10
N ASN A 422 -14.15 15.60 8.32
CA ASN A 422 -13.21 14.75 9.04
C ASN A 422 -13.34 13.31 8.54
N ASP A 423 -12.39 12.89 7.69
CA ASP A 423 -12.27 11.50 7.23
C ASP A 423 -12.14 10.53 8.43
N SER A 424 -13.24 9.85 8.74
CA SER A 424 -13.34 8.92 9.86
C SER A 424 -12.32 7.77 9.78
N THR A 425 -11.84 7.44 8.58
CA THR A 425 -10.83 6.40 8.31
C THR A 425 -9.47 6.76 8.91
N PHE A 426 -9.14 8.05 9.00
CA PHE A 426 -7.85 8.56 9.52
C PHE A 426 -7.98 9.39 10.80
N SER A 427 -9.19 9.50 11.33
CA SER A 427 -9.53 10.14 12.61
C SER A 427 -9.01 9.37 13.84
N ASP A 428 -7.70 9.16 13.89
CA ASP A 428 -6.99 9.20 15.16
C ASP A 428 -7.11 10.64 15.70
N SER A 429 -7.31 10.81 17.01
CA SER A 429 -7.49 12.11 17.70
C SER A 429 -6.34 13.12 17.56
N ASP A 430 -5.30 12.75 16.81
CA ASP A 430 -4.08 13.51 16.56
C ASP A 430 -4.09 13.98 15.09
N LEU A 431 -5.14 14.70 14.69
CA LEU A 431 -5.26 15.34 13.37
C LEU A 431 -4.32 16.56 13.28
N SER A 432 -3.01 16.33 13.16
CA SER A 432 -2.07 17.35 12.70
C SER A 432 -2.19 17.48 11.18
N GLY A 433 -2.54 18.68 10.69
CA GLY A 433 -2.58 19.02 9.25
C GLY A 433 -1.19 19.10 8.58
N ASP A 434 -0.25 18.29 9.04
CA ASP A 434 1.17 18.23 8.68
C ASP A 434 1.54 16.78 8.31
N GLU A 435 0.70 16.14 7.49
CA GLU A 435 0.94 14.80 6.94
C GLU A 435 1.38 14.88 5.47
N ILE A 436 2.51 14.25 5.14
CA ILE A 436 3.00 14.22 3.76
C ILE A 436 2.04 13.42 2.88
N CYS A 437 1.28 14.15 2.08
CA CYS A 437 0.42 13.61 1.04
C CYS A 437 1.12 13.57 -0.32
N PHE A 438 2.01 14.51 -0.62
CA PHE A 438 2.77 14.60 -1.87
C PHE A 438 4.16 15.17 -1.58
N LEU A 439 5.10 15.00 -2.53
CA LEU A 439 6.37 15.70 -2.50
C LEU A 439 6.37 16.77 -3.60
N PRO A 440 6.94 17.96 -3.36
CA PRO A 440 7.05 18.99 -4.38
C PRO A 440 7.93 18.46 -5.51
N ALA A 441 7.44 18.53 -6.75
CA ALA A 441 8.23 18.19 -7.92
C ALA A 441 9.39 19.18 -8.05
N GLU A 442 10.62 18.67 -8.07
CA GLU A 442 11.77 19.48 -8.45
C GLU A 442 11.69 19.75 -9.96
N PRO A 443 11.63 21.01 -10.41
CA PRO A 443 11.50 21.32 -11.83
C PRO A 443 12.78 20.91 -12.55
N ILE A 444 12.71 19.81 -13.30
CA ILE A 444 13.79 19.36 -14.18
C ILE A 444 13.99 20.46 -15.23
N PRO A 445 15.15 21.11 -15.32
CA PRO A 445 15.40 22.10 -16.36
C PRO A 445 15.42 21.42 -17.73
N ASP A 446 14.74 22.02 -18.71
CA ASP A 446 14.68 21.47 -20.07
C ASP A 446 16.10 21.23 -20.63
N PRO A 447 16.33 20.10 -21.32
CA PRO A 447 17.65 19.74 -21.83
C PRO A 447 18.23 20.76 -22.82
N GLU A 448 17.42 21.66 -23.38
CA GLU A 448 17.85 22.69 -24.33
C GLU A 448 18.53 23.91 -23.68
N GLN A 449 18.58 24.03 -22.34
CA GLN A 449 19.18 25.21 -21.68
C GLN A 449 20.59 25.01 -21.09
N GLN A 450 21.12 23.78 -21.03
CA GLN A 450 22.48 23.56 -20.50
C GLN A 450 23.59 24.09 -21.44
N ASP A 451 23.35 24.15 -22.75
CA ASP A 451 24.34 24.56 -23.76
C ASP A 451 24.56 26.09 -23.90
N LYS A 452 23.93 26.93 -23.05
CA LYS A 452 24.10 28.41 -23.09
C LYS A 452 24.64 29.06 -21.82
N CYS A 453 24.84 28.30 -20.74
CA CYS A 453 25.28 28.84 -19.44
C CYS A 453 26.70 28.41 -19.01
N VAL A 454 27.63 28.31 -19.97
CA VAL A 454 29.08 28.26 -19.68
C VAL A 454 29.74 29.50 -20.30
N GLY A 455 29.54 30.66 -19.67
CA GLY A 455 29.78 31.93 -20.38
C GLY A 455 29.88 33.25 -19.61
N SER A 456 30.07 33.29 -18.28
CA SER A 456 30.94 34.29 -17.63
C SER A 456 30.96 34.16 -16.10
N SER A 457 32.13 34.45 -15.52
CA SER A 457 32.30 34.69 -14.08
C SER A 457 32.81 36.13 -13.89
N SER A 458 32.53 36.69 -12.70
CA SER A 458 33.01 37.97 -12.16
C SER A 458 32.38 39.28 -12.69
N LYS A 459 31.56 39.91 -11.85
CA LYS A 459 32.03 41.02 -10.99
C LYS A 459 31.01 41.42 -9.91
N LEU A 460 31.52 41.88 -8.76
CA LEU A 460 30.72 42.56 -7.73
C LEU A 460 30.29 43.96 -8.20
N GLY A 461 29.15 44.43 -7.67
CA GLY A 461 28.73 45.83 -7.71
C GLY A 461 27.43 46.03 -6.94
N GLU A 462 27.46 46.77 -5.83
CA GLU A 462 26.27 47.16 -5.07
C GLU A 462 25.45 48.21 -5.84
N SER A 463 24.12 48.16 -5.75
CA SER A 463 23.30 49.37 -5.49
C SER A 463 21.80 49.04 -5.37
N ASN A 464 21.14 49.68 -4.40
CA ASN A 464 19.68 49.73 -4.32
C ASN A 464 19.10 50.56 -5.49
N GLN A 465 17.98 50.14 -6.07
CA GLN A 465 16.83 51.04 -6.25
C GLN A 465 15.52 50.33 -6.64
N SER A 466 14.45 50.83 -6.04
CA SER A 466 13.04 50.61 -6.35
C SER A 466 12.68 51.03 -7.78
N GLY A 467 11.70 50.35 -8.40
CA GLY A 467 11.00 50.90 -9.57
C GLY A 467 10.23 49.87 -10.39
N SER A 468 8.95 49.65 -10.05
CA SER A 468 7.98 49.14 -11.03
C SER A 468 7.75 50.19 -12.13
N PRO A 469 7.43 49.76 -13.35
CA PRO A 469 6.43 50.47 -14.13
C PRO A 469 5.33 49.55 -14.68
N LEU A 470 4.09 49.97 -14.42
CA LEU A 470 2.89 49.55 -15.16
C LEU A 470 2.57 50.64 -16.20
N SER A 471 2.19 50.23 -17.41
CA SER A 471 1.35 50.95 -18.40
C SER A 471 1.21 50.02 -19.63
N GLU A 472 0.04 49.65 -20.17
CA GLU A 472 -1.02 50.50 -20.77
C GLU A 472 -0.47 51.51 -21.81
N GLU A 473 -1.05 51.79 -22.97
CA GLU A 473 -2.08 51.10 -23.78
C GLU A 473 -1.37 50.38 -24.98
N ALA A 474 -1.90 50.04 -26.17
CA ALA A 474 -3.23 50.15 -26.80
C ALA A 474 -3.38 49.03 -27.86
N GLY A 475 -4.59 48.88 -28.43
CA GLY A 475 -4.81 48.10 -29.66
C GLY A 475 -5.51 48.89 -30.76
N GLN A 476 -5.39 48.46 -32.02
CA GLN A 476 -6.48 48.48 -33.02
C GLN A 476 -6.07 47.91 -34.40
N ASN A 477 -6.98 47.10 -34.98
CA ASN A 477 -7.19 46.82 -36.42
C ASN A 477 -6.04 46.15 -37.22
N GLY A 478 -6.29 45.27 -38.21
CA GLY A 478 -7.53 44.69 -38.72
C GLY A 478 -7.31 44.02 -40.11
N GLN A 479 -8.25 43.18 -40.56
CA GLN A 479 -8.30 42.45 -41.87
C GLN A 479 -7.23 41.33 -42.04
N VAL A 480 -7.52 40.05 -42.28
CA VAL A 480 -8.49 39.33 -43.17
C VAL A 480 -8.05 39.30 -44.65
N ASN A 481 -7.48 38.17 -45.13
CA ASN A 481 -8.06 37.37 -46.24
C ASN A 481 -7.30 36.08 -46.69
N HIS A 482 -8.11 35.13 -47.17
CA HIS A 482 -7.89 34.02 -48.14
C HIS A 482 -6.79 32.94 -48.01
N GLU A 483 -7.28 31.71 -47.73
CA GLU A 483 -7.19 30.51 -48.59
C GLU A 483 -6.08 30.39 -49.67
N SER A 484 -5.30 29.30 -49.64
CA SER A 484 -5.46 28.13 -50.54
C SER A 484 -4.33 27.09 -50.35
N SER A 485 -4.53 25.89 -50.91
CA SER A 485 -3.85 24.63 -50.58
C SER A 485 -2.75 24.21 -51.61
N PRO A 486 -2.43 22.93 -51.80
CA PRO A 486 -1.48 22.11 -51.04
C PRO A 486 -0.22 21.75 -51.88
N PHE A 487 0.79 21.10 -51.27
CA PHE A 487 1.83 20.39 -52.04
C PHE A 487 2.29 19.08 -51.39
N GLU A 488 2.70 18.13 -52.23
CA GLU A 488 3.00 16.73 -51.90
C GLU A 488 4.49 16.48 -51.58
N GLY A 489 4.75 15.47 -50.73
CA GLY A 489 5.85 14.50 -50.85
C GLY A 489 7.31 14.96 -50.69
N GLU A 490 7.97 14.48 -49.63
CA GLU A 490 8.87 13.31 -49.73
C GLU A 490 9.30 12.79 -48.34
N ASP A 491 9.36 11.46 -48.19
CA ASP A 491 9.77 10.77 -46.96
C ASP A 491 11.30 10.61 -46.86
N THR A 492 11.89 11.00 -45.72
CA THR A 492 13.10 10.34 -45.19
C THR A 492 12.95 10.13 -43.69
N GLY A 493 13.01 8.88 -43.24
CA GLY A 493 12.46 8.49 -41.93
C GLY A 493 13.45 8.41 -40.77
N THR A 494 12.92 8.59 -39.57
CA THR A 494 13.42 8.00 -38.31
C THR A 494 12.26 7.41 -37.52
N THR A 495 12.42 6.20 -36.99
CA THR A 495 11.32 5.39 -36.46
C THR A 495 10.96 5.70 -35.01
N GLY A 496 9.89 6.47 -34.79
CA GLY A 496 9.22 6.56 -33.49
C GLY A 496 8.29 5.37 -33.23
N LEU A 497 8.48 4.66 -32.12
CA LEU A 497 7.67 3.49 -31.72
C LEU A 497 6.27 3.90 -31.27
N LYS A 498 5.30 3.89 -32.18
CA LYS A 498 3.88 4.12 -31.86
C LYS A 498 3.26 2.89 -31.16
N ARG A 499 2.59 3.12 -30.02
CA ARG A 499 1.73 2.16 -29.31
C ARG A 499 0.78 1.44 -30.28
N ARG A 500 0.85 0.11 -30.36
CA ARG A 500 -0.18 -0.74 -31.00
C ARG A 500 -1.05 -1.40 -29.94
N ARG A 501 -2.28 -0.91 -29.76
CA ARG A 501 -3.34 -1.65 -29.05
C ARG A 501 -3.71 -2.89 -29.88
N LYS A 502 -3.81 -4.06 -29.24
CA LYS A 502 -4.44 -5.24 -29.86
C LYS A 502 -5.97 -5.08 -29.80
N PRO A 503 -6.73 -5.40 -30.87
CA PRO A 503 -8.18 -5.46 -30.79
C PRO A 503 -8.64 -6.70 -29.97
N SER A 504 -9.80 -6.59 -29.34
CA SER A 504 -10.41 -7.65 -28.54
C SER A 504 -11.01 -8.77 -29.39
N GLU A 505 -11.02 -9.98 -28.83
CA GLU A 505 -11.36 -11.23 -29.54
C GLU A 505 -12.80 -11.24 -30.12
N LYS A 506 -13.74 -10.57 -29.44
CA LYS A 506 -15.14 -10.38 -29.90
C LYS A 506 -15.27 -9.65 -31.26
N VAL A 507 -14.28 -8.87 -31.68
CA VAL A 507 -14.31 -8.15 -32.98
C VAL A 507 -14.00 -9.09 -34.17
N LEU A 508 -13.29 -10.19 -33.94
CA LEU A 508 -12.93 -11.14 -35.00
C LEU A 508 -14.09 -12.08 -35.36
N GLU A 509 -14.92 -12.49 -34.40
CA GLU A 509 -16.08 -13.36 -34.68
C GLU A 509 -17.16 -12.66 -35.52
N GLN A 510 -17.46 -11.39 -35.24
CA GLN A 510 -18.46 -10.62 -36.01
C GLN A 510 -18.05 -10.33 -37.47
N GLN A 511 -16.76 -10.42 -37.81
CA GLN A 511 -16.30 -10.32 -39.21
C GLN A 511 -16.39 -11.66 -39.95
N ALA A 512 -16.37 -12.79 -39.25
CA ALA A 512 -16.46 -14.11 -39.87
C ALA A 512 -17.87 -14.46 -40.40
N GLU A 513 -18.93 -13.98 -39.73
CA GLU A 513 -20.32 -14.27 -40.14
C GLU A 513 -20.77 -13.53 -41.41
N LYS A 514 -20.21 -12.36 -41.73
CA LYS A 514 -20.63 -11.55 -42.88
C LYS A 514 -20.25 -12.14 -44.26
N VAL A 515 -19.49 -13.23 -44.32
CA VAL A 515 -18.95 -13.80 -45.57
C VAL A 515 -19.82 -14.93 -46.16
N LYS A 516 -20.90 -15.38 -45.49
CA LYS A 516 -21.76 -16.48 -45.99
C LYS A 516 -23.17 -16.03 -46.39
N LYS A 517 -23.33 -15.57 -47.64
CA LYS A 517 -24.62 -15.59 -48.38
C LYS A 517 -24.43 -16.16 -49.79
N PRO A 518 -25.32 -17.05 -50.28
CA PRO A 518 -25.20 -17.67 -51.61
C PRO A 518 -25.75 -16.77 -52.73
N PRO A 519 -25.31 -16.96 -54.00
CA PRO A 519 -25.74 -16.13 -55.11
C PRO A 519 -27.16 -16.47 -55.62
N LEU A 520 -27.94 -15.45 -55.98
CA LEU A 520 -29.23 -15.61 -56.67
C LEU A 520 -29.05 -16.13 -58.11
N LYS A 521 -29.94 -17.05 -58.53
CA LYS A 521 -30.03 -17.52 -59.92
C LYS A 521 -31.01 -16.66 -60.73
N THR A 522 -30.54 -16.03 -61.80
CA THR A 522 -31.36 -15.42 -62.84
C THR A 522 -31.97 -16.49 -63.78
N LYS A 523 -33.28 -16.40 -64.06
CA LYS A 523 -33.96 -17.21 -65.10
C LYS A 523 -34.03 -16.42 -66.42
N PRO A 524 -33.69 -17.02 -67.58
CA PRO A 524 -34.15 -16.54 -68.89
C PRO A 524 -35.43 -17.26 -69.34
N SER A 525 -36.21 -16.58 -70.18
CA SER A 525 -37.48 -17.05 -70.76
C SER A 525 -37.28 -17.89 -72.02
N GLY A 526 -38.09 -18.95 -72.19
CA GLY A 526 -38.22 -19.70 -73.44
C GLY A 526 -39.64 -20.26 -73.62
N LYS A 527 -40.26 -20.03 -74.78
CA LYS A 527 -41.58 -20.56 -75.16
C LYS A 527 -41.47 -22.01 -75.69
N PRO A 528 -42.55 -22.80 -75.66
CA PRO A 528 -42.53 -24.20 -76.08
C PRO A 528 -42.78 -24.39 -77.59
N GLN A 529 -42.22 -25.45 -78.17
CA GLN A 529 -42.73 -26.08 -79.39
C GLN A 529 -42.54 -27.61 -79.31
N ASN A 530 -43.64 -28.32 -79.58
CA ASN A 530 -43.83 -29.74 -79.92
C ASN A 530 -43.10 -30.81 -79.08
#